data_AF-A0A212J5U9-F1
#
_entry.id   AF-A0A212J5U9-F1
#
_cell.length_a   1.000
_cell.length_b   1.000
_cell.length_c   1.000
_cell.angle_alpha   90.00
_cell.angle_beta   90.00
_cell.angle_gamma   90.00
#
_symmetry.space_group_name_H-M   'P 1'
#
loop_
_entity.id
_entity.type
_entity.pdbx_description
1 polymer ?
#
loop_
_entity_poly.entity_id
_entity_poly.type
_entity_poly.pdbx_seq_one_letter_code
_entity_poly.pdbx_strand_id
1 'polypeptide(L)'
;MDNNYTDGFLLGLLDFFIWAKWLLALAFLLTMADLKFGISAAKYRNEIVKRSRAVRRTLDKITNYCLWIILAYTFGQAFGQPFGIDLLPLIILLVIYGVELESIYVNYFAAKGKKVKVNVFKFFSKKNDIIEVEEKEDDNGN
;
A
#
# COMPACT_ATOMS: atom_id res chain seq x y z
N MET A 1 28.29 -18.92 -19.10
CA MET A 1 27.96 -17.56 -18.64
C MET A 1 27.46 -17.76 -17.22
N ASP A 2 28.33 -17.52 -16.24
CA ASP A 2 27.97 -17.67 -14.84
C ASP A 2 26.87 -16.64 -14.55
N ASN A 3 25.64 -17.10 -14.29
CA ASN A 3 24.61 -16.23 -13.75
C ASN A 3 25.10 -15.82 -12.36
N ASN A 4 25.64 -14.61 -12.24
CA ASN A 4 25.98 -14.06 -10.94
C ASN A 4 24.69 -13.98 -10.12
N TYR A 5 24.74 -14.27 -8.82
CA TYR A 5 23.57 -14.20 -7.93
C TYR A 5 22.77 -12.89 -8.09
N THR A 6 23.48 -11.79 -8.37
CA THR A 6 22.90 -10.49 -8.68
C THR A 6 22.02 -10.51 -9.92
N ASP A 7 22.45 -11.17 -11.00
CA ASP A 7 21.70 -11.24 -12.26
C ASP A 7 20.40 -12.02 -12.08
N GLY A 8 20.46 -13.14 -11.34
CA GLY A 8 19.28 -13.92 -10.98
C GLY A 8 18.27 -13.13 -10.14
N PHE A 9 18.76 -12.36 -9.16
CA PHE A 9 17.90 -11.49 -8.35
C PHE A 9 17.25 -10.38 -9.18
N LEU A 10 18.02 -9.69 -10.02
CA LEU A 10 17.53 -8.59 -10.86
C LEU A 10 16.51 -9.06 -11.90
N LEU A 11 16.74 -10.21 -12.53
CA LEU A 11 15.79 -10.82 -13.46
C LEU A 11 14.50 -11.23 -12.74
N GLY A 12 14.60 -11.89 -11.58
CA GLY A 12 13.41 -12.25 -10.80
C GLY A 12 12.65 -11.02 -10.28
N LEU A 13 13.36 -9.94 -9.95
CA LEU A 13 12.73 -8.66 -9.62
C LEU A 13 11.98 -8.08 -10.82
N LEU A 14 12.57 -8.10 -12.02
CA LEU A 14 11.91 -7.66 -13.26
C LEU A 14 10.66 -8.48 -13.56
N ASP A 15 10.72 -9.81 -13.42
CA ASP A 15 9.56 -10.69 -13.57
C ASP A 15 8.46 -10.34 -12.56
N PHE A 16 8.84 -10.01 -11.33
CA PHE A 16 7.91 -9.51 -10.32
C PHE A 16 7.29 -8.16 -10.70
N PHE A 17 8.04 -7.24 -11.30
CA PHE A 17 7.49 -5.98 -11.83
C PHE A 17 6.46 -6.24 -12.93
N ILE A 18 6.73 -7.21 -13.82
CA ILE A 18 5.79 -7.61 -14.89
C ILE A 18 4.52 -8.22 -14.28
N TRP A 19 4.67 -9.10 -13.29
CA TRP A 19 3.54 -9.67 -12.56
C TRP A 19 2.71 -8.59 -11.84
N ALA A 20 3.39 -7.64 -11.19
CA ALA A 20 2.78 -6.52 -10.47
C ALA A 20 2.33 -5.35 -11.36
N LYS A 21 2.40 -5.45 -12.70
CA LYS A 21 2.14 -4.32 -13.62
C LYS A 21 0.78 -3.64 -13.42
N TRP A 22 -0.25 -4.41 -13.08
CA TRP A 22 -1.58 -3.87 -12.81
C TRP A 22 -1.65 -3.14 -11.47
N LEU A 23 -0.92 -3.63 -10.47
CA LEU A 23 -0.77 -2.98 -9.17
C LEU A 23 0.01 -1.66 -9.34
N LEU A 24 1.10 -1.68 -10.12
CA LEU A 24 1.86 -0.49 -10.49
C LEU A 24 1.02 0.56 -11.22
N ALA A 25 0.18 0.14 -12.17
CA ALA A 25 -0.75 1.03 -12.84
C ALA A 25 -1.76 1.64 -11.85
N LEU A 26 -2.28 0.85 -10.91
CA LEU A 26 -3.16 1.32 -9.86
C LEU A 26 -2.46 2.33 -8.94
N ALA A 27 -1.23 2.05 -8.49
CA ALA A 27 -0.41 2.96 -7.70
C ALA A 27 -0.19 4.31 -8.39
N PHE A 28 0.07 4.28 -9.70
CA PHE A 28 0.20 5.50 -10.50
C PHE A 28 -1.12 6.30 -10.53
N LEU A 29 -2.24 5.64 -10.77
CA LEU A 29 -3.57 6.28 -10.75
C LEU A 29 -3.92 6.87 -9.37
N LEU A 30 -3.62 6.15 -8.29
CA LEU A 30 -3.81 6.62 -6.91
C LEU A 30 -2.94 7.85 -6.62
N THR A 31 -1.69 7.87 -7.10
CA THR A 31 -0.80 9.02 -6.98
C THR A 31 -1.35 10.25 -7.69
N MET A 32 -1.85 10.09 -8.93
CA MET A 32 -2.47 11.19 -9.67
C MET A 32 -3.74 11.69 -8.98
N ALA A 33 -4.56 10.78 -8.45
CA ALA A 33 -5.75 11.12 -7.69
C ALA A 33 -5.39 11.94 -6.44
N ASP A 34 -4.39 11.50 -5.67
CA ASP A 34 -3.94 12.25 -4.49
C ASP A 34 -3.43 13.64 -4.84
N LEU A 35 -2.68 13.78 -5.94
CA LEU A 35 -2.21 15.09 -6.40
C LEU A 35 -3.41 16.01 -6.71
N LYS A 36 -4.40 15.51 -7.45
CA LYS A 36 -5.61 16.26 -7.81
C LYS A 36 -6.40 16.69 -6.58
N PHE A 37 -6.61 15.79 -5.62
CA PHE A 37 -7.35 16.09 -4.40
C PHE A 37 -6.54 16.95 -3.42
N GLY A 38 -5.23 16.77 -3.34
CA GLY A 38 -4.34 17.60 -2.54
C GLY A 38 -4.33 19.06 -3.00
N ILE A 39 -4.29 19.31 -4.31
CA ILE A 39 -4.41 20.66 -4.88
C ILE A 39 -5.79 21.24 -4.59
N SER A 40 -6.85 20.45 -4.76
CA SER A 40 -8.23 20.89 -4.51
C SER A 40 -8.44 21.25 -3.02
N ALA A 41 -7.87 20.47 -2.11
CA ALA A 41 -7.91 20.71 -0.68
C ALA A 41 -7.11 21.97 -0.28
N ALA A 42 -5.94 22.19 -0.88
CA ALA A 42 -5.15 23.41 -0.66
C ALA A 42 -5.89 24.66 -1.19
N LYS A 43 -6.53 24.56 -2.36
CA LYS A 43 -7.38 25.63 -2.91
C LYS A 43 -8.56 25.95 -1.99
N TYR A 44 -9.23 24.93 -1.44
CA TYR A 44 -10.30 25.11 -0.45
C TYR A 44 -9.82 25.82 0.82
N ARG A 45 -8.59 25.55 1.27
CA ARG A 45 -7.98 26.20 2.44
C ARG A 45 -7.36 27.58 2.16
N ASN A 46 -7.47 28.12 0.93
CA ASN A 46 -6.78 29.33 0.48
C ASN A 46 -5.25 29.31 0.72
N GLU A 47 -4.64 28.12 0.67
CA GLU A 47 -3.19 27.94 0.81
C GLU A 47 -2.48 28.18 -0.54
N ILE A 48 -1.33 28.84 -0.52
CA ILE A 48 -0.50 29.01 -1.72
C ILE A 48 0.10 27.66 -2.11
N VAL A 49 -0.35 27.10 -3.23
CA VAL A 49 0.18 25.84 -3.77
C VAL A 49 1.55 26.08 -4.40
N LYS A 50 2.62 25.82 -3.64
CA LYS A 50 3.99 25.83 -4.17
C LYS A 50 4.21 24.58 -5.04
N ARG A 51 4.38 24.77 -6.35
CA ARG A 51 4.63 23.67 -7.32
C ARG A 51 5.78 22.75 -6.89
N SER A 52 6.88 23.31 -6.37
CA SER A 52 8.02 22.54 -5.86
C SER A 52 7.62 21.54 -4.75
N ARG A 53 6.72 21.93 -3.84
CA ARG A 53 6.24 21.05 -2.76
C ARG A 53 5.39 19.91 -3.32
N ALA A 54 4.51 20.20 -4.29
CA ALA A 54 3.66 19.20 -4.91
C ALA A 54 4.49 18.15 -5.69
N VAL A 55 5.51 18.60 -6.44
CA VAL A 55 6.43 17.72 -7.15
C VAL A 55 7.22 16.86 -6.17
N ARG A 56 7.82 17.45 -5.11
CA ARG A 56 8.54 16.66 -4.09
C ARG A 56 7.65 15.59 -3.48
N ARG A 57 6.42 15.93 -3.08
CA ARG A 57 5.46 14.95 -2.51
C ARG A 57 5.10 13.84 -3.50
N THR A 58 5.02 14.15 -4.79
CA THR A 58 4.76 13.15 -5.84
C THR A 58 5.95 12.21 -6.01
N LEU A 59 7.18 12.74 -6.03
CA LEU A 59 8.41 11.94 -6.11
C LEU A 59 8.61 11.08 -4.86
N ASP A 60 8.32 11.62 -3.67
CA ASP A 60 8.37 10.87 -2.42
C ASP A 60 7.41 9.66 -2.48
N LYS A 61 6.20 9.85 -3.02
CA LYS A 61 5.24 8.75 -3.22
C LYS A 61 5.74 7.71 -4.21
N ILE A 62 6.18 8.13 -5.40
CA ILE A 62 6.72 7.21 -6.42
C ILE A 62 7.89 6.40 -5.85
N THR A 63 8.82 7.07 -5.17
CA THR A 63 9.96 6.41 -4.52
C THR A 63 9.50 5.40 -3.47
N ASN A 64 8.54 5.80 -2.63
CA ASN A 64 7.97 4.92 -1.61
C ASN A 64 7.36 3.66 -2.24
N TYR A 65 6.59 3.78 -3.33
CA TYR A 65 6.06 2.61 -4.04
C TYR A 65 7.16 1.68 -4.58
N CYS A 66 8.19 2.24 -5.22
CA CYS A 66 9.31 1.45 -5.73
C CYS A 66 9.97 0.66 -4.59
N LEU A 67 10.19 1.30 -3.45
CA LEU A 67 10.75 0.65 -2.27
C LEU A 67 9.82 -0.44 -1.71
N TRP A 68 8.51 -0.18 -1.61
CA TRP A 68 7.55 -1.19 -1.14
C TRP A 68 7.44 -2.40 -2.07
N ILE A 69 7.59 -2.21 -3.38
CA ILE A 69 7.60 -3.31 -4.35
C ILE A 69 8.85 -4.17 -4.22
N ILE A 70 10.03 -3.54 -4.14
CA ILE A 70 11.29 -4.26 -3.91
C ILE A 70 11.24 -4.98 -2.56
N LEU A 71 10.69 -4.34 -1.54
CA LEU A 71 10.51 -4.94 -0.22
C LEU A 71 9.56 -6.14 -0.28
N ALA A 72 8.39 -6.02 -0.91
CA ALA A 72 7.41 -7.09 -1.07
C ALA A 72 8.02 -8.30 -1.81
N TYR A 73 8.80 -8.05 -2.87
CA TYR A 73 9.54 -9.09 -3.57
C TYR A 73 10.56 -9.77 -2.66
N THR A 74 11.35 -8.99 -1.93
CA THR A 74 12.38 -9.49 -1.01
C THR A 74 11.75 -10.34 0.10
N PHE A 75 10.61 -9.91 0.66
CA PHE A 75 9.84 -10.69 1.63
C PHE A 75 9.21 -11.95 1.01
N GLY A 76 8.78 -11.89 -0.25
CA GLY A 76 8.34 -13.07 -1.00
C GLY A 76 9.43 -14.11 -1.12
N GLN A 77 10.66 -13.71 -1.43
CA GLN A 77 11.80 -14.61 -1.53
C GLN A 77 12.27 -15.13 -0.15
N ALA A 78 12.32 -14.25 0.85
CA ALA A 78 12.83 -14.57 2.18
C ALA A 78 11.84 -15.35 3.05
N PHE A 79 10.53 -15.11 2.90
CA PHE A 79 9.48 -15.68 3.75
C PHE A 79 8.34 -16.31 2.95
N GLY A 80 7.95 -15.75 1.80
CA GLY A 80 6.89 -16.35 0.99
C GLY A 80 7.24 -17.76 0.54
N GLN A 81 8.39 -17.93 -0.12
CA GLN A 81 8.84 -19.22 -0.64
C GLN A 81 9.13 -20.25 0.48
N PRO A 82 9.88 -19.92 1.55
CA PRO A 82 10.20 -20.91 2.58
C PRO A 82 9.01 -21.37 3.42
N PHE A 83 7.99 -20.51 3.59
CA PHE A 83 6.80 -20.80 4.38
C PHE A 83 5.57 -21.19 3.52
N GLY A 84 5.71 -21.27 2.19
CA GLY A 84 4.61 -21.61 1.27
C GLY A 84 3.51 -20.55 1.19
N ILE A 85 3.84 -19.28 1.49
CA ILE A 85 2.91 -18.15 1.46
C ILE A 85 3.12 -17.36 0.16
N ASP A 86 2.69 -17.92 -0.96
CA ASP A 86 2.86 -17.33 -2.29
C ASP A 86 2.18 -15.94 -2.44
N LEU A 87 1.16 -15.69 -1.62
CA LEU A 87 0.41 -14.43 -1.62
C LEU A 87 1.03 -13.35 -0.73
N LEU A 88 2.13 -13.62 -0.02
CA LEU A 88 2.75 -12.65 0.89
C LEU A 88 3.09 -11.31 0.21
N PRO A 89 3.73 -11.27 -0.98
CA PRO A 89 3.99 -10.01 -1.67
C PRO A 89 2.72 -9.24 -2.02
N LEU A 90 1.65 -9.96 -2.42
CA LEU A 90 0.36 -9.35 -2.72
C LEU A 90 -0.26 -8.69 -1.49
N ILE A 91 -0.23 -9.37 -0.34
CA ILE A 91 -0.77 -8.87 0.93
C ILE A 91 -0.04 -7.58 1.33
N ILE A 92 1.29 -7.57 1.25
CA ILE A 92 2.11 -6.39 1.54
C ILE A 92 1.69 -5.22 0.65
N LEU A 93 1.59 -5.43 -0.67
CA LEU A 93 1.20 -4.37 -1.61
C LEU A 93 -0.22 -3.84 -1.34
N LEU A 94 -1.17 -4.72 -1.01
CA LEU A 94 -2.54 -4.34 -0.68
C LEU A 94 -2.62 -3.47 0.58
N VAL A 95 -1.85 -3.79 1.61
CA VAL A 95 -1.78 -2.97 2.84
C VAL A 95 -1.30 -1.56 2.52
N ILE A 96 -0.26 -1.42 1.69
CA ILE A 96 0.28 -0.12 1.29
C ILE A 96 -0.74 0.69 0.49
N TYR A 97 -1.45 0.07 -0.45
CA TYR A 97 -2.53 0.75 -1.18
C TYR A 97 -3.67 1.17 -0.26
N GLY A 98 -3.98 0.38 0.76
CA GLY A 98 -4.94 0.75 1.81
C GLY A 98 -4.55 2.04 2.53
N VAL A 99 -3.29 2.15 2.97
CA VAL A 99 -2.76 3.36 3.63
C VAL A 99 -2.81 4.58 2.71
N GLU A 100 -2.61 4.41 1.41
CA GLU A 100 -2.69 5.54 0.47
C GLU A 100 -4.10 5.96 0.13
N LEU A 101 -5.02 5.01 0.03
CA LEU A 101 -6.45 5.30 -0.10
C LEU A 101 -6.93 6.14 1.08
N GLU A 102 -6.43 5.88 2.30
CA GLU A 102 -6.66 6.74 3.46
C GLU A 102 -6.22 8.17 3.19
N SER A 103 -5.00 8.36 2.69
CA SER A 103 -4.44 9.68 2.37
C SER A 103 -5.29 10.43 1.34
N ILE A 104 -5.73 9.75 0.29
CA ILE A 104 -6.60 10.30 -0.76
C ILE A 104 -7.95 10.70 -0.18
N TYR A 105 -8.55 9.84 0.64
CA TYR A 105 -9.86 10.08 1.24
C TYR A 105 -9.82 11.29 2.16
N VAL A 106 -8.80 11.41 3.01
CA VAL A 106 -8.60 12.60 3.86
C VAL A 106 -8.51 13.88 3.01
N ASN A 107 -7.73 13.86 1.92
CA ASN A 107 -7.62 15.00 1.01
C ASN A 107 -8.95 15.32 0.30
N TYR A 108 -9.70 14.30 -0.13
CA TYR A 108 -11.00 14.46 -0.76
C TYR A 108 -12.01 15.15 0.16
N PHE A 109 -12.12 14.73 1.42
CA PHE A 109 -13.05 15.35 2.38
C PHE A 109 -12.60 16.76 2.77
N ALA A 110 -11.29 16.98 2.89
CA ALA A 110 -10.75 18.32 3.11
C ALA A 110 -11.11 19.29 1.98
N ALA A 111 -11.13 18.84 0.73
CA ALA A 111 -11.59 19.64 -0.42
C ALA A 111 -13.09 19.98 -0.39
N LYS A 112 -13.90 19.21 0.34
CA LYS A 112 -15.34 19.48 0.60
C LYS A 112 -15.60 20.22 1.92
N GLY A 113 -14.56 20.67 2.61
CA GLY A 113 -14.69 21.36 3.89
C GLY A 113 -15.01 20.48 5.10
N LYS A 114 -14.99 19.16 4.94
CA LYS A 114 -15.21 18.21 6.04
C LYS A 114 -13.86 17.68 6.54
N LYS A 115 -13.59 17.80 7.85
CA LYS A 115 -12.41 17.19 8.47
C LYS A 115 -12.74 15.76 8.86
N VAL A 116 -12.52 14.81 7.95
CA VAL A 116 -12.65 13.38 8.25
C VAL A 116 -11.26 12.79 8.48
N LYS A 117 -11.06 12.18 9.65
CA LYS A 117 -9.91 11.31 9.92
C LYS A 117 -10.37 9.87 9.68
N VAL A 118 -10.03 9.32 8.52
CA VAL A 118 -10.14 7.87 8.30
C VAL A 118 -8.88 7.23 8.83
N ASN A 119 -9.00 6.08 9.47
CA ASN A 119 -7.87 5.33 9.99
C ASN A 119 -8.12 3.87 9.62
N VAL A 120 -7.43 3.38 8.57
CA VAL A 120 -7.70 2.08 7.95
C VAL A 120 -7.46 0.93 8.93
N PHE A 121 -6.51 1.10 9.85
CA PHE A 121 -6.28 0.15 10.95
C PHE A 121 -7.49 0.00 11.88
N LYS A 122 -8.23 1.08 12.16
CA LYS A 122 -9.46 0.99 12.95
C LYS A 122 -10.59 0.27 12.20
N PHE A 123 -10.64 0.42 10.87
CA PHE A 123 -11.62 -0.29 10.05
C PHE A 123 -11.33 -1.80 9.99
N PHE A 124 -10.06 -2.19 9.92
CA PHE A 124 -9.65 -3.60 10.02
C PHE A 124 -9.86 -4.17 11.43
N SER A 125 -9.52 -3.43 12.49
CA SER A 125 -9.74 -3.88 13.87
C SER A 125 -11.23 -4.11 14.17
N LYS A 126 -12.13 -3.26 13.67
CA LYS A 126 -13.57 -3.43 13.84
C LYS A 126 -14.15 -4.63 13.06
N LYS A 127 -13.46 -5.11 12.02
CA LYS A 127 -13.82 -6.36 11.33
C LYS A 127 -13.29 -7.60 12.06
N ASN A 128 -12.16 -7.49 12.78
CA ASN A 128 -11.67 -8.58 13.61
C ASN A 128 -12.56 -8.84 14.84
N ASP A 129 -13.29 -7.84 15.34
CA ASP A 129 -14.33 -8.04 16.38
C ASP A 129 -15.53 -8.90 15.91
N ILE A 130 -15.63 -9.22 14.61
CA ILE A 130 -16.69 -10.06 14.02
C ILE A 130 -16.24 -11.52 13.89
N ILE A 131 -14.97 -11.80 14.16
CA ILE A 131 -14.42 -13.15 14.20
C ILE A 131 -14.26 -13.52 15.68
N GLU A 132 -15.38 -13.79 16.34
CA GLU A 132 -15.35 -14.63 17.54
C GLU A 132 -14.88 -16.02 17.06
N VAL A 133 -13.62 -16.33 17.32
CA VAL A 133 -13.18 -17.73 17.35
C VAL A 133 -13.89 -18.30 18.58
N GLU A 134 -15.00 -19.00 18.36
CA GLU A 134 -15.55 -19.89 19.39
C GLU A 134 -14.46 -20.91 19.71
N GLU A 135 -13.71 -20.66 20.78
CA GLU A 135 -12.95 -21.71 21.44
C GLU A 135 -13.97 -22.79 21.81
N LYS A 136 -13.89 -23.94 21.15
CA LYS A 136 -14.62 -25.12 21.59
C LYS A 136 -14.19 -25.37 23.02
N GLU A 137 -15.13 -25.23 23.96
CA GLU A 137 -14.99 -25.82 25.28
C GLU A 137 -14.72 -27.32 25.06
N ASP A 138 -13.51 -27.75 25.38
CA ASP A 138 -13.21 -29.16 25.54
C ASP A 138 -14.11 -29.67 26.66
N ASP A 139 -15.16 -30.37 26.25
CA ASP A 139 -16.03 -31.17 27.11
C ASP A 139 -15.15 -32.17 27.85
N ASN A 140 -14.78 -31.84 29.09
CA ASN A 140 -14.20 -32.77 30.04
C ASN A 140 -15.26 -33.82 30.39
N GLY A 141 -15.40 -34.79 29.50
CA GLY A 141 -16.09 -36.04 29.75
C GLY A 141 -15.28 -36.90 30.70
N ASN A 142 -15.78 -36.97 31.93
CA ASN A 142 -15.67 -38.06 32.90
C ASN A 142 -14.47 -38.09 33.86
#